data_AF-H3GNX7-F1
#
_entry.id   AF-H3GNX7-F1
#
_cell.length_a   1.000
_cell.length_b   1.000
_cell.length_c   1.000
_cell.angle_alpha   90.00
_cell.angle_beta   90.00
_cell.angle_gamma   90.00
#
_symmetry.space_group_name_H-M   'P 1'
#
loop_
_entity.id
_entity.type
_entity.pdbx_description
1 polymer ?
#
loop_
_entity_poly.entity_id
_entity_poly.type
_entity_poly.pdbx_seq_one_letter_code
_entity_poly.pdbx_strand_id
1 'polypeptide(L)'
;MMRRFLAAAVLFSACDASLTPVYDATVSSLKPPGDFDMYILAQSWQPAFCHGKEGQYPGCSAPQSYWRSHLTLHGLWPELSGRAPPSFCSGEAFDAAKIERELGLATLHQFWPDVKFSEADPQYAAFWQHEWTRHGTCSGLEQVAYFTHAIDLERNETLAPTPQLVQDNVGGQVDAAKLRAAFGDAALKCQYSNGKHAMFSQVFTCWQKDAHHVPTRRCACPPHIHSEDTCGKASVAIPAFPASGD
;
A
#
# COMPACT_ATOMS: atom_id res chain seq x y z
N MET A 1 -70.10 -35.87 -14.46
CA MET A 1 -68.72 -36.41 -14.49
C MET A 1 -67.78 -35.28 -14.88
N MET A 2 -66.75 -35.07 -14.06
CA MET A 2 -65.86 -33.91 -14.05
C MET A 2 -64.87 -33.87 -15.22
N ARG A 3 -64.27 -32.68 -15.39
CA ARG A 3 -62.87 -32.36 -15.82
C ARG A 3 -62.79 -31.67 -17.19
N ARG A 4 -62.00 -30.61 -17.41
CA ARG A 4 -61.03 -29.85 -16.58
C ARG A 4 -60.74 -28.54 -17.35
N PHE A 5 -60.69 -27.41 -16.65
CA PHE A 5 -60.13 -26.16 -17.18
C PHE A 5 -58.60 -26.29 -17.26
N LEU A 6 -58.00 -25.97 -18.40
CA LEU A 6 -56.55 -25.79 -18.51
C LEU A 6 -56.18 -24.40 -17.99
N ALA A 7 -55.51 -24.33 -16.84
CA ALA A 7 -54.80 -23.13 -16.40
C ALA A 7 -53.40 -23.14 -17.05
N ALA A 8 -53.08 -22.11 -17.84
CA ALA A 8 -51.74 -21.88 -18.32
C ALA A 8 -50.87 -21.39 -17.14
N ALA A 9 -49.88 -22.19 -16.74
CA ALA A 9 -48.90 -21.77 -15.76
C ALA A 9 -47.92 -20.79 -16.41
N VAL A 10 -47.93 -19.54 -15.96
CA VAL A 10 -46.86 -18.57 -16.24
C VAL A 10 -45.65 -18.99 -15.43
N LEU A 11 -44.63 -19.52 -16.09
CA LEU A 11 -43.33 -19.79 -15.47
C LEU A 11 -42.65 -18.44 -15.19
N PHE A 12 -42.61 -18.05 -13.92
CA PHE A 12 -41.68 -17.03 -13.46
C PHE A 12 -40.26 -17.58 -13.63
N SER A 13 -39.51 -16.99 -14.54
CA SER A 13 -38.07 -17.22 -14.66
C SER A 13 -37.42 -16.71 -13.37
N ALA A 14 -37.04 -17.64 -12.49
CA ALA A 14 -36.20 -17.32 -11.35
C ALA A 14 -34.89 -16.74 -11.91
N CYS A 15 -34.59 -15.48 -11.61
CA CYS A 15 -33.21 -15.00 -11.62
C CYS A 15 -32.50 -15.78 -10.52
N ASP A 16 -31.82 -16.86 -10.91
CA ASP A 16 -30.88 -17.54 -10.04
C ASP A 16 -29.73 -16.57 -9.77
N ALA A 17 -29.82 -15.88 -8.63
CA ALA A 17 -28.72 -15.17 -8.02
C ALA A 17 -27.69 -16.20 -7.55
N SER A 18 -26.92 -16.72 -8.50
CA SER A 18 -25.72 -17.50 -8.23
C SER A 18 -24.66 -16.55 -7.69
N LEU A 19 -24.75 -16.22 -6.40
CA LEU A 19 -23.62 -15.71 -5.63
C LEU A 19 -22.59 -16.84 -5.59
N THR A 20 -21.70 -16.87 -6.58
CA THR A 20 -20.48 -17.67 -6.48
C THR A 20 -19.60 -16.95 -5.46
N PRO A 21 -19.33 -17.54 -4.30
CA PRO A 21 -18.24 -17.03 -3.49
C PRO A 21 -16.99 -17.28 -4.31
N VAL A 22 -16.21 -16.23 -4.55
CA VAL A 22 -14.84 -16.36 -5.08
C VAL A 22 -13.99 -16.95 -3.97
N TYR A 23 -14.19 -18.22 -3.64
CA TYR A 23 -13.17 -19.03 -3.00
C TYR A 23 -12.25 -19.48 -4.12
N ASP A 24 -11.16 -18.73 -4.29
CA ASP A 24 -10.05 -19.18 -5.12
C ASP A 24 -9.48 -20.46 -4.47
N ALA A 25 -9.79 -21.60 -5.07
CA ALA A 25 -9.40 -22.93 -4.62
C ALA A 25 -7.90 -23.23 -4.82
N THR A 26 -7.05 -22.20 -4.91
CA THR A 26 -5.59 -22.34 -5.04
C THR A 26 -4.78 -21.88 -3.82
N VAL A 27 -5.42 -21.73 -2.64
CA VAL A 27 -4.67 -21.70 -1.36
C VAL A 27 -4.22 -23.13 -1.03
N SER A 28 -3.24 -23.64 -1.80
CA SER A 28 -2.77 -25.03 -1.71
C SER A 28 -2.01 -25.35 -0.42
N SER A 29 -1.66 -24.35 0.39
CA SER A 29 -1.24 -24.51 1.79
C SER A 29 -0.96 -23.10 2.32
N LEU A 30 -1.67 -22.68 3.38
CA LEU A 30 -1.26 -21.48 4.11
C LEU A 30 0.19 -21.67 4.58
N LYS A 31 1.11 -20.79 4.15
CA LYS A 31 2.49 -20.80 4.66
C LYS A 31 2.46 -20.37 6.14
N PRO A 32 3.29 -20.96 7.02
CA PRO A 32 3.35 -20.51 8.42
C PRO A 32 3.69 -19.01 8.49
N PRO A 33 2.94 -18.20 9.24
CA PRO A 33 3.36 -16.83 9.55
C PRO A 33 4.74 -16.81 10.22
N GLY A 34 5.51 -15.75 10.02
CA GLY A 34 6.81 -15.54 10.67
C GLY A 34 8.02 -16.11 9.92
N ASP A 35 7.82 -16.95 8.90
CA ASP A 35 8.90 -17.50 8.06
C ASP A 35 9.27 -16.55 6.90
N PHE A 36 10.10 -15.56 7.23
CA PHE A 36 10.65 -14.59 6.28
C PHE A 36 11.99 -14.04 6.80
N ASP A 37 12.76 -13.40 5.93
CA ASP A 37 14.12 -12.94 6.25
C ASP A 37 14.14 -11.48 6.73
N MET A 38 13.35 -10.63 6.09
CA MET A 38 13.36 -9.18 6.32
C MET A 38 12.02 -8.55 5.94
N TYR A 39 11.80 -7.31 6.33
CA TYR A 39 10.70 -6.51 5.81
C TYR A 39 11.15 -5.61 4.67
N ILE A 40 10.26 -5.38 3.71
CA ILE A 40 10.29 -4.23 2.83
C ILE A 40 9.34 -3.19 3.40
N LEU A 41 9.86 -2.03 3.77
CA LEU A 41 9.05 -0.85 4.01
C LEU A 41 8.84 -0.17 2.65
N ALA A 42 7.60 -0.21 2.17
CA ALA A 42 7.19 0.44 0.95
C ALA A 42 6.50 1.76 1.29
N GLN A 43 7.08 2.87 0.84
CA GLN A 43 6.54 4.20 1.03
C GLN A 43 6.13 4.80 -0.31
N SER A 44 5.03 5.54 -0.33
CA SER A 44 4.44 6.16 -1.52
C SER A 44 4.52 7.67 -1.46
N TRP A 45 4.88 8.27 -2.60
CA TRP A 45 4.77 9.69 -2.86
C TRP A 45 3.39 9.97 -3.46
N GLN A 46 2.45 10.38 -2.61
CA GLN A 46 1.05 10.54 -2.98
C GLN A 46 0.81 11.50 -4.17
N PRO A 47 1.55 12.62 -4.32
CA PRO A 47 1.41 13.46 -5.51
C PRO A 47 1.59 12.71 -6.83
N ALA A 48 2.51 11.74 -6.90
CA ALA A 48 2.70 10.94 -8.11
C ALA A 48 1.59 9.90 -8.29
N PHE A 49 1.09 9.29 -7.20
CA PHE A 49 -0.08 8.41 -7.28
C PHE A 49 -1.30 9.15 -7.82
N CYS A 50 -1.50 10.39 -7.35
CA CYS A 50 -2.65 11.21 -7.68
C CYS A 50 -2.57 11.93 -9.03
N HIS A 51 -1.38 12.04 -9.63
CA HIS A 51 -1.17 12.75 -10.89
C HIS A 51 -2.15 12.29 -11.99
N GLY A 52 -3.04 13.20 -12.40
CA GLY A 52 -4.05 12.96 -13.42
C GLY A 52 -5.26 12.14 -12.95
N LYS A 53 -5.40 11.91 -11.65
CA LYS A 53 -6.47 11.12 -11.01
C LYS A 53 -7.28 11.93 -10.00
N GLU A 54 -7.07 13.25 -9.93
CA GLU A 54 -7.71 14.13 -8.95
C GLU A 54 -9.23 14.20 -9.12
N GLY A 55 -9.74 14.05 -10.35
CA GLY A 55 -11.17 13.92 -10.62
C GLY A 55 -11.74 12.52 -10.36
N GLN A 56 -10.90 11.51 -10.16
CA GLN A 56 -11.31 10.11 -9.94
C GLN A 56 -11.28 9.73 -8.46
N TYR A 57 -10.30 10.25 -7.72
CA TYR A 57 -9.98 9.83 -6.36
C TYR A 57 -10.16 11.00 -5.38
N PRO A 58 -11.19 10.98 -4.50
CA PRO A 58 -11.49 12.11 -3.61
C PRO A 58 -10.35 12.51 -2.67
N GLY A 59 -9.54 11.57 -2.18
CA GLY A 59 -8.37 11.88 -1.37
C GLY A 59 -7.27 12.63 -2.14
N CYS A 60 -7.24 12.51 -3.47
CA CYS A 60 -6.35 13.27 -4.33
C CYS A 60 -6.78 14.72 -4.55
N SER A 61 -8.08 15.04 -4.46
CA SER A 61 -8.60 16.41 -4.62
C SER A 61 -8.58 17.23 -3.33
N ALA A 62 -8.61 16.55 -2.17
CA ALA A 62 -8.49 17.17 -0.85
C ALA A 62 -7.36 16.53 -0.01
N PRO A 63 -6.09 16.63 -0.44
CA PRO A 63 -5.01 15.97 0.27
C PRO A 63 -4.75 16.62 1.63
N GLN A 64 -4.31 15.83 2.62
CA GLN A 64 -3.81 16.38 3.89
C GLN A 64 -2.50 17.15 3.71
N SER A 65 -2.17 18.04 4.64
CA SER A 65 -0.93 18.82 4.61
C SER A 65 0.32 17.94 4.60
N TYR A 66 0.33 16.87 5.41
CA TYR A 66 1.45 15.93 5.51
C TYR A 66 1.81 15.31 4.14
N TRP A 67 0.81 14.82 3.39
CA TRP A 67 1.00 14.13 2.10
C TRP A 67 1.61 15.03 1.00
N ARG A 68 1.59 16.35 1.16
CA ARG A 68 2.14 17.30 0.18
C ARG A 68 3.66 17.32 0.14
N SER A 69 4.31 16.99 1.25
CA SER A 69 5.76 17.04 1.38
C SER A 69 6.39 15.78 1.98
N HIS A 70 5.57 14.83 2.43
CA HIS A 70 6.05 13.58 3.04
C HIS A 70 5.56 12.38 2.24
N LEU A 71 6.40 11.35 2.23
CA LEU A 71 6.02 9.99 1.93
C LEU A 71 4.96 9.53 2.95
N THR A 72 4.19 8.53 2.54
CA THR A 72 3.27 7.80 3.40
C THR A 72 3.40 6.30 3.16
N LEU A 73 2.89 5.48 4.07
CA LEU A 73 2.91 4.03 3.93
C LEU A 73 2.13 3.56 2.70
N HIS A 74 2.78 2.70 1.93
CA HIS A 74 2.10 1.69 1.14
C HIS A 74 1.91 0.43 1.99
N GLY A 75 3.01 -0.07 2.59
CA GLY A 75 2.95 -1.22 3.47
C GLY A 75 4.30 -1.71 3.99
N LEU A 76 4.21 -2.72 4.85
CA LEU A 76 5.34 -3.37 5.51
C LEU A 76 5.34 -4.86 5.16
N TRP A 77 6.16 -5.27 4.20
CA TRP A 77 5.98 -6.56 3.55
C TRP A 77 7.03 -7.58 4.01
N PRO A 78 6.63 -8.71 4.62
CA PRO A 78 7.52 -9.84 4.82
C PRO A 78 8.14 -10.30 3.49
N GLU A 79 9.46 -10.45 3.45
CA GLU A 79 10.23 -10.77 2.25
C GLU A 79 11.28 -11.86 2.49
N LEU A 80 11.56 -12.64 1.45
CA LEU A 80 12.53 -13.72 1.43
C LEU A 80 13.67 -13.42 0.46
N SER A 81 14.91 -13.59 0.92
CA SER A 81 16.08 -13.43 0.06
C SER A 81 16.20 -14.62 -0.92
N GLY A 82 15.79 -14.39 -2.16
CA GLY A 82 16.02 -15.33 -3.27
C GLY A 82 14.91 -16.36 -3.50
N ARG A 83 13.75 -16.19 -2.87
CA ARG A 83 12.52 -16.95 -3.16
C ARG A 83 11.33 -15.99 -3.21
N ALA A 84 10.19 -16.47 -3.71
CA ALA A 84 8.98 -15.66 -3.73
C ALA A 84 8.54 -15.31 -2.29
N PRO A 85 8.16 -14.05 -2.02
CA PRO A 85 7.69 -13.61 -0.70
C PRO A 85 6.46 -14.42 -0.27
N PRO A 86 6.25 -14.60 1.05
CA PRO A 86 5.02 -15.16 1.57
C PRO A 86 3.87 -14.16 1.33
N SER A 87 2.67 -14.69 1.05
CA SER A 87 1.46 -13.88 0.90
C SER A 87 0.24 -14.67 1.33
N PHE A 88 -0.77 -14.00 1.88
CA PHE A 88 -2.05 -14.62 2.27
C PHE A 88 -1.86 -15.81 3.24
N CYS A 89 -1.09 -15.62 4.32
CA CYS A 89 -0.62 -16.70 5.20
C CYS A 89 -1.62 -17.13 6.28
N SER A 90 -2.67 -16.34 6.52
CA SER A 90 -3.73 -16.66 7.49
C SER A 90 -5.10 -16.24 6.96
N GLY A 91 -6.15 -16.93 7.42
CA GLY A 91 -7.54 -16.54 7.23
C GLY A 91 -8.06 -15.58 8.29
N GLU A 92 -7.19 -15.02 9.13
CA GLU A 92 -7.56 -14.03 10.15
C GLU A 92 -8.26 -12.83 9.50
N ALA A 93 -9.50 -12.60 9.93
CA ALA A 93 -10.28 -11.48 9.46
C ALA A 93 -9.66 -10.14 9.87
N PHE A 94 -9.65 -9.20 8.95
CA PHE A 94 -9.26 -7.83 9.24
C PHE A 94 -10.28 -7.14 10.17
N ASP A 95 -9.83 -6.50 11.24
CA ASP A 95 -10.67 -5.75 12.19
C ASP A 95 -10.27 -4.26 12.18
N ALA A 96 -10.89 -3.51 11.27
CA ALA A 96 -10.66 -2.07 11.14
C ALA A 96 -10.93 -1.33 12.46
N ALA A 97 -12.05 -1.64 13.13
CA ALA A 97 -12.44 -0.97 14.37
C ALA A 97 -11.42 -1.18 15.49
N LYS A 98 -10.74 -2.34 15.52
CA LYS A 98 -9.64 -2.60 16.44
C LYS A 98 -8.46 -1.68 16.16
N ILE A 99 -7.95 -1.63 14.93
CA ILE A 99 -6.79 -0.78 14.63
C ILE A 99 -7.10 0.72 14.76
N GLU A 100 -8.31 1.15 14.38
CA GLU A 100 -8.73 2.55 14.48
C GLU A 100 -8.83 3.02 15.92
N ARG A 101 -9.33 2.15 16.82
CA ARG A 101 -9.41 2.44 18.26
C ARG A 101 -8.03 2.51 18.91
N GLU A 102 -7.14 1.58 18.59
CA GLU A 102 -5.84 1.49 19.26
C GLU A 102 -4.81 2.52 18.73
N LEU A 103 -4.81 2.82 17.43
CA LEU A 103 -3.84 3.76 16.82
C LEU A 103 -4.39 5.18 16.62
N GLY A 104 -5.72 5.32 16.57
CA GLY A 104 -6.40 6.56 16.25
C GLY A 104 -6.54 6.77 14.73
N LEU A 105 -7.78 7.06 14.30
CA LEU A 105 -8.12 7.26 12.90
C LEU A 105 -7.28 8.37 12.22
N ALA A 106 -7.04 9.48 12.93
CA ALA A 106 -6.22 10.57 12.41
C ALA A 106 -4.76 10.14 12.11
N THR A 107 -4.19 9.29 12.97
CA THR A 107 -2.85 8.72 12.76
C THR A 107 -2.83 7.84 11.50
N LEU A 108 -3.82 6.95 11.37
CA LEU A 108 -3.94 6.06 10.21
C LEU A 108 -4.11 6.85 8.91
N HIS A 109 -5.00 7.85 8.87
CA HIS A 109 -5.19 8.70 7.69
C HIS A 109 -3.93 9.50 7.35
N GLN A 110 -3.24 10.05 8.35
CA GLN A 110 -2.04 10.85 8.09
C GLN A 110 -0.90 10.00 7.50
N PHE A 111 -0.63 8.82 8.06
CA PHE A 111 0.57 8.05 7.72
C PHE A 111 0.33 6.88 6.76
N TRP A 112 -0.88 6.36 6.64
CA TRP A 112 -1.22 5.23 5.74
C TRP A 112 -2.52 5.49 4.96
N PRO A 113 -2.59 6.55 4.14
CA PRO A 113 -3.83 6.95 3.49
C PRO A 113 -4.25 6.01 2.36
N ASP A 114 -5.56 5.80 2.20
CA ASP A 114 -6.16 5.39 0.93
C ASP A 114 -6.73 6.61 0.20
N VAL A 115 -5.91 7.24 -0.62
CA VAL A 115 -6.30 8.46 -1.36
C VAL A 115 -7.38 8.21 -2.43
N LYS A 116 -7.74 6.94 -2.72
CA LYS A 116 -8.83 6.62 -3.64
C LYS A 116 -10.21 6.95 -3.10
N PHE A 117 -10.32 7.14 -1.79
CA PHE A 117 -11.58 7.42 -1.10
C PHE A 117 -11.47 8.71 -0.27
N SER A 118 -12.61 9.29 0.08
CA SER A 118 -12.65 10.32 1.12
C SER A 118 -12.49 9.65 2.49
N GLU A 119 -11.89 10.33 3.46
CA GLU A 119 -11.67 9.82 4.82
C GLU A 119 -12.94 9.35 5.56
N ALA A 120 -14.12 9.83 5.16
CA ALA A 120 -15.40 9.40 5.72
C ALA A 120 -16.03 8.19 4.98
N ASP A 121 -15.41 7.70 3.90
CA ASP A 121 -15.94 6.60 3.11
C ASP A 121 -15.70 5.26 3.84
N PRO A 122 -16.72 4.39 3.99
CA PRO A 122 -16.55 3.06 4.58
C PRO A 122 -15.51 2.18 3.88
N GLN A 123 -15.21 2.44 2.60
CA GLN A 123 -14.20 1.70 1.84
C GLN A 123 -12.77 2.17 2.09
N TYR A 124 -12.55 3.25 2.84
CA TYR A 124 -11.20 3.75 3.13
C TYR A 124 -10.30 2.69 3.77
N ALA A 125 -10.88 1.85 4.64
CA ALA A 125 -10.17 0.76 5.30
C ALA A 125 -9.87 -0.44 4.38
N ALA A 126 -10.38 -0.47 3.14
CA ALA A 126 -10.16 -1.58 2.20
C ALA A 126 -8.69 -1.73 1.81
N PHE A 127 -7.94 -0.62 1.77
CA PHE A 127 -6.50 -0.69 1.54
C PHE A 127 -5.76 -1.32 2.71
N TRP A 128 -6.08 -0.93 3.95
CA TRP A 128 -5.53 -1.58 5.14
C TRP A 128 -5.88 -3.06 5.22
N GLN A 129 -7.12 -3.41 4.85
CA GLN A 129 -7.55 -4.79 4.74
C GLN A 129 -6.68 -5.56 3.74
N HIS A 130 -6.41 -5.00 2.55
CA HIS A 130 -5.56 -5.63 1.56
C HIS A 130 -4.14 -5.88 2.09
N GLU A 131 -3.53 -4.85 2.67
CA GLU A 131 -2.17 -4.92 3.20
C GLU A 131 -2.06 -5.91 4.37
N TRP A 132 -3.06 -5.95 5.25
CA TRP A 132 -3.15 -6.96 6.29
C TRP A 132 -3.28 -8.37 5.68
N THR A 133 -4.29 -8.57 4.86
CA THR A 133 -4.65 -9.90 4.34
C THR A 133 -3.52 -10.50 3.53
N ARG A 134 -2.86 -9.70 2.68
CA ARG A 134 -1.78 -10.15 1.81
C ARG A 134 -0.45 -10.25 2.53
N HIS A 135 -0.08 -9.26 3.34
CA HIS A 135 1.27 -9.11 3.90
C HIS A 135 1.31 -9.27 5.42
N GLY A 136 0.43 -8.57 6.13
CA GLY A 136 0.38 -8.60 7.59
C GLY A 136 0.17 -9.99 8.19
N THR A 137 -0.71 -10.80 7.59
CA THR A 137 -0.95 -12.19 8.01
C THR A 137 0.29 -13.09 7.94
N CYS A 138 1.32 -12.71 7.17
CA CYS A 138 2.57 -13.43 7.04
C CYS A 138 3.65 -12.99 8.04
N SER A 139 3.45 -11.87 8.73
CA SER A 139 4.46 -11.27 9.62
C SER A 139 4.66 -12.05 10.92
N GLY A 140 3.67 -12.84 11.34
CA GLY A 140 3.67 -13.46 12.68
C GLY A 140 3.40 -12.47 13.83
N LEU A 141 3.08 -11.21 13.50
CA LEU A 141 2.62 -10.20 14.46
C LEU A 141 1.09 -10.22 14.54
N GLU A 142 0.57 -9.87 15.72
CA GLU A 142 -0.84 -9.52 15.88
C GLU A 142 -1.18 -8.26 15.06
N GLN A 143 -2.40 -8.17 14.55
CA GLN A 143 -2.83 -7.10 13.65
C GLN A 143 -2.49 -5.68 14.17
N VAL A 144 -2.83 -5.37 15.41
CA VAL A 144 -2.53 -4.04 15.99
C VAL A 144 -1.02 -3.80 16.01
N ALA A 145 -0.21 -4.78 16.42
CA ALA A 145 1.24 -4.64 16.47
C ALA A 145 1.84 -4.43 15.07
N TYR A 146 1.34 -5.14 14.05
CA TYR A 146 1.77 -4.94 12.66
C TYR A 146 1.55 -3.50 12.19
N PHE A 147 0.34 -2.96 12.37
CA PHE A 147 0.04 -1.57 11.99
C PHE A 147 0.82 -0.56 12.84
N THR A 148 0.97 -0.82 14.14
CA THR A 148 1.75 0.05 15.04
C THR A 148 3.21 0.13 14.58
N HIS A 149 3.87 -0.99 14.32
CA HIS A 149 5.26 -1.00 13.90
C HIS A 149 5.47 -0.37 12.52
N ALA A 150 4.55 -0.57 11.57
CA ALA A 150 4.62 0.08 10.27
C ALA A 150 4.50 1.61 10.41
N ILE A 151 3.53 2.10 11.18
CA ILE A 151 3.34 3.54 11.45
C ILE A 151 4.51 4.14 12.21
N ASP A 152 5.04 3.43 13.21
CA ASP A 152 6.17 3.90 14.01
C ASP A 152 7.46 4.04 13.17
N LEU A 153 7.66 3.17 12.18
CA LEU A 153 8.73 3.36 11.19
C LEU A 153 8.48 4.60 10.33
N GLU A 154 7.28 4.72 9.75
CA GLU A 154 6.93 5.82 8.84
C GLU A 154 7.07 7.20 9.48
N ARG A 155 6.51 7.36 10.69
CA ARG A 155 6.54 8.64 11.41
C ARG A 155 7.92 9.01 11.94
N ASN A 156 8.87 8.07 11.94
CA ASN A 156 10.18 8.29 12.51
C ASN A 156 11.11 8.91 11.47
N GLU A 157 11.22 10.23 11.52
CA GLU A 157 12.05 11.05 10.64
C GLU A 157 13.55 10.77 10.74
N THR A 158 13.99 9.96 11.71
CA THR A 158 15.39 9.50 11.78
C THR A 158 15.57 8.14 11.09
N LEU A 159 14.56 7.28 11.14
CA LEU A 159 14.63 5.90 10.66
C LEU A 159 14.22 5.76 9.19
N ALA A 160 13.08 6.32 8.80
CA ALA A 160 12.53 6.24 7.44
C ALA A 160 12.09 7.62 6.90
N PRO A 161 12.98 8.63 6.87
CA PRO A 161 12.62 9.98 6.48
C PRO A 161 12.18 10.07 5.02
N THR A 162 11.31 11.04 4.76
CA THR A 162 11.28 11.70 3.45
C THR A 162 12.51 12.61 3.35
N PRO A 163 13.48 12.36 2.46
CA PRO A 163 14.71 13.14 2.42
C PRO A 163 14.40 14.62 2.15
N GLN A 164 15.15 15.53 2.79
CA GLN A 164 14.99 16.97 2.58
C GLN A 164 15.11 17.35 1.09
N LEU A 165 15.95 16.64 0.34
CA LEU A 165 16.05 16.80 -1.12
C LEU A 165 14.68 16.65 -1.83
N VAL A 166 13.83 15.72 -1.39
CA VAL A 166 12.48 15.54 -1.93
C VAL A 166 11.58 16.69 -1.47
N GLN A 167 11.60 17.02 -0.18
CA GLN A 167 10.75 18.07 0.41
C GLN A 167 11.03 19.46 -0.19
N ASP A 168 12.29 19.81 -0.41
CA ASP A 168 12.71 21.11 -0.96
C ASP A 168 12.42 21.23 -2.46
N ASN A 169 12.16 20.13 -3.16
CA ASN A 169 11.98 20.09 -4.60
C ASN A 169 10.56 19.65 -5.00
N VAL A 170 9.57 19.72 -4.11
CA VAL A 170 8.15 19.48 -4.43
C VAL A 170 7.72 20.37 -5.60
N GLY A 171 7.19 19.75 -6.66
CA GLY A 171 6.81 20.42 -7.91
C GLY A 171 7.97 20.63 -8.89
N GLY A 172 9.20 20.34 -8.49
CA GLY A 172 10.42 20.49 -9.26
C GLY A 172 10.96 19.17 -9.81
N GLN A 173 12.27 19.14 -10.06
CA GLN A 173 12.99 17.95 -10.49
C GLN A 173 14.35 17.86 -9.82
N VAL A 174 14.85 16.64 -9.67
CA VAL A 174 16.15 16.33 -9.08
C VAL A 174 16.93 15.36 -9.96
N ASP A 175 18.25 15.38 -9.85
CA ASP A 175 19.09 14.37 -10.48
C ASP A 175 18.85 12.98 -9.85
N ALA A 176 18.66 11.94 -10.67
CA ALA A 176 18.36 10.60 -10.17
C ALA A 176 19.47 10.01 -9.30
N ALA A 177 20.73 10.33 -9.55
CA ALA A 177 21.83 9.84 -8.72
C ALA A 177 21.82 10.51 -7.34
N LYS A 178 21.54 11.82 -7.28
CA LYS A 178 21.33 12.53 -6.01
C LYS A 178 20.13 11.99 -5.25
N LEU A 179 19.02 11.70 -5.94
CA LEU A 179 17.83 11.13 -5.31
C LEU A 179 18.13 9.75 -4.69
N ARG A 180 18.81 8.87 -5.43
CA ARG A 180 19.26 7.57 -4.88
C ARG A 180 20.19 7.75 -3.69
N ALA A 181 21.17 8.64 -3.79
CA ALA A 181 22.08 8.92 -2.69
C ALA A 181 21.35 9.41 -1.43
N ALA A 182 20.31 10.23 -1.61
CA ALA A 182 19.50 10.74 -0.49
C ALA A 182 18.71 9.64 0.23
N PHE A 183 18.24 8.62 -0.51
CA PHE A 183 17.59 7.47 0.09
C PHE A 183 18.59 6.42 0.60
N GLY A 184 19.80 6.35 0.07
CA GLY A 184 20.78 5.33 0.41
C GLY A 184 20.47 3.99 -0.25
N ASP A 185 20.65 2.88 0.48
CA ASP A 185 20.39 1.55 -0.06
C ASP A 185 18.87 1.25 -0.12
N ALA A 186 18.30 1.44 -1.30
CA ALA A 186 16.86 1.39 -1.56
C ALA A 186 16.60 1.11 -3.04
N ALA A 187 15.35 0.78 -3.37
CA ALA A 187 14.86 0.77 -4.75
C ALA A 187 13.85 1.90 -4.95
N LEU A 188 14.07 2.75 -5.96
CA LEU A 188 13.17 3.87 -6.27
C LEU A 188 12.22 3.49 -7.41
N LYS A 189 10.92 3.64 -7.20
CA LYS A 189 9.91 3.50 -8.26
C LYS A 189 9.60 4.86 -8.82
N CYS A 190 9.68 4.97 -10.14
CA CYS A 190 9.18 6.11 -10.91
C CYS A 190 8.02 5.69 -11.82
N GLN A 191 7.00 6.54 -11.88
CA GLN A 191 5.96 6.51 -12.91
C GLN A 191 6.42 7.32 -14.12
N TYR A 192 5.96 6.95 -15.31
CA TYR A 192 6.36 7.62 -16.55
C TYR A 192 5.17 8.31 -17.19
N SER A 193 5.21 9.64 -17.28
CA SER A 193 4.27 10.40 -18.11
C SER A 193 4.74 10.38 -19.56
N ASN A 194 3.85 9.96 -20.47
CA ASN A 194 4.12 9.79 -21.92
C ASN A 194 5.38 8.96 -22.25
N GLY A 195 5.75 8.03 -21.37
CA GLY A 195 6.92 7.16 -21.53
C GLY A 195 8.28 7.85 -21.45
N LYS A 196 8.34 9.15 -21.11
CA LYS A 196 9.59 9.94 -21.17
C LYS A 196 9.93 10.68 -19.88
N HIS A 197 8.92 11.12 -19.13
CA HIS A 197 9.15 11.90 -17.92
C HIS A 197 8.97 11.02 -16.68
N ALA A 198 10.09 10.68 -16.03
CA ALA A 198 10.10 9.92 -14.79
C ALA A 198 9.65 10.82 -13.62
N MET A 199 8.65 10.36 -12.88
CA MET A 199 8.11 11.00 -11.68
C MET A 199 8.34 10.06 -10.50
N PHE A 200 9.05 10.52 -9.47
CA PHE A 200 9.27 9.74 -8.25
C PHE A 200 7.92 9.37 -7.63
N SER A 201 7.69 8.09 -7.41
CA SER A 201 6.40 7.59 -6.93
C SER A 201 6.48 6.76 -5.67
N GLN A 202 7.51 5.94 -5.49
CA GLN A 202 7.64 5.08 -4.31
C GLN A 202 9.11 4.81 -4.00
N VAL A 203 9.39 4.41 -2.76
CA VAL A 203 10.69 3.90 -2.35
C VAL A 203 10.50 2.64 -1.53
N PHE A 204 11.35 1.64 -1.79
CA PHE A 204 11.43 0.41 -1.03
C PHE A 204 12.75 0.38 -0.25
N THR A 205 12.64 0.23 1.06
CA THR A 205 13.79 0.05 1.97
C THR A 205 13.68 -1.26 2.73
N CYS A 206 14.82 -1.87 3.06
CA CYS A 206 14.85 -3.19 3.69
C CYS A 206 15.18 -3.09 5.17
N TRP A 207 14.49 -3.89 5.98
CA TRP A 207 14.53 -3.81 7.44
C TRP A 207 14.68 -5.19 8.06
N GLN A 208 15.62 -5.32 9.00
CA GLN A 208 15.75 -6.53 9.81
C GLN A 208 14.61 -6.66 10.80
N LYS A 209 14.39 -7.88 11.27
CA LYS A 209 13.48 -8.17 12.37
C LYS A 209 14.21 -8.86 13.53
N ASP A 210 13.65 -8.74 14.72
CA ASP A 210 14.09 -9.52 15.88
C ASP A 210 13.43 -10.92 15.92
N ALA A 211 13.68 -11.65 17.01
CA ALA A 211 13.12 -12.98 17.24
C ALA A 211 11.59 -12.98 17.44
N HIS A 212 10.97 -11.82 17.66
CA HIS A 212 9.54 -11.63 17.80
C HIS A 212 8.91 -11.02 16.55
N HIS A 213 9.65 -10.98 15.44
CA HIS A 213 9.24 -10.44 14.15
C HIS A 213 9.02 -8.92 14.13
N VAL A 214 9.50 -8.19 15.14
CA VAL A 214 9.40 -6.73 15.19
C VAL A 214 10.48 -6.13 14.27
N PRO A 215 10.15 -5.19 13.37
CA PRO A 215 11.16 -4.53 12.56
C PRO A 215 12.08 -3.67 13.44
N THR A 216 13.39 -3.71 13.20
CA THR A 216 14.39 -3.10 14.09
C THR A 216 15.23 -2.06 13.39
N ARG A 217 16.14 -2.49 12.50
CA ARG A 217 17.11 -1.62 11.84
C ARG A 217 17.07 -1.80 10.33
N ARG A 218 17.32 -0.71 9.63
CA ARG A 218 17.55 -0.73 8.19
C ARG A 218 18.77 -1.60 7.85
N CYS A 219 18.66 -2.38 6.78
CA CYS A 219 19.73 -3.22 6.27
C CYS A 219 19.83 -3.16 4.75
N ALA A 220 20.82 -3.86 4.22
CA ALA A 220 21.01 -3.94 2.79
C ALA A 220 19.86 -4.68 2.12
N CYS A 221 19.36 -4.15 1.01
CA CYS A 221 18.38 -4.79 0.18
C CYS A 221 19.02 -5.87 -0.71
N PRO A 222 18.34 -7.01 -0.93
CA PRO A 222 18.83 -8.03 -1.83
C PRO A 222 18.69 -7.57 -3.30
N PRO A 223 19.46 -8.16 -4.24
CA PRO A 223 19.50 -7.70 -5.64
C PRO A 223 18.15 -7.67 -6.35
N HIS A 224 17.21 -8.57 -6.00
CA HIS A 224 15.89 -8.57 -6.61
C HIS A 224 15.06 -7.34 -6.21
N ILE A 225 15.25 -6.81 -5.00
CA ILE A 225 14.63 -5.54 -4.60
C ILE A 225 15.29 -4.39 -5.33
N HIS A 226 16.61 -4.36 -5.46
CA HIS A 226 17.27 -3.32 -6.29
C HIS A 226 16.80 -3.34 -7.73
N SER A 227 16.47 -4.51 -8.27
CA SER A 227 15.94 -4.64 -9.64
C SER A 227 14.54 -4.06 -9.82
N GLU A 228 13.84 -3.75 -8.72
CA GLU A 228 12.58 -3.02 -8.75
C GLU A 228 12.79 -1.53 -9.05
N ASP A 229 14.01 -0.99 -8.97
CA ASP A 229 14.27 0.42 -9.26
C ASP A 229 13.93 0.74 -10.74
N THR A 230 12.99 1.65 -10.93
CA THR A 230 12.53 2.08 -12.26
C THR A 230 12.85 3.53 -12.55
N CYS A 231 13.51 4.26 -11.65
CA CYS A 231 13.91 5.63 -11.92
C CYS A 231 15.09 5.62 -12.89
N GLY A 232 15.06 6.41 -13.97
CA GLY A 232 16.14 6.39 -14.95
C GLY A 232 17.49 6.89 -14.40
N LYS A 233 18.42 7.18 -15.31
CA LYS A 233 19.68 7.91 -14.98
C LYS A 233 19.57 9.43 -15.13
N ALA A 234 18.43 9.91 -15.63
CA ALA A 234 18.21 11.31 -15.97
C ALA A 234 17.62 12.10 -14.79
N SER A 235 17.06 13.28 -15.08
CA SER A 235 16.25 14.03 -14.13
C SER A 235 14.96 13.28 -13.77
N VAL A 236 14.57 13.34 -12.50
CA VAL A 236 13.35 12.76 -11.94
C VAL A 236 12.51 13.89 -11.38
N ALA A 237 11.27 14.02 -11.84
CA ALA A 237 10.33 14.95 -11.27
C ALA A 237 9.89 14.52 -9.88
N ILE A 238 9.69 15.49 -8.99
CA ILE A 238 9.06 15.29 -7.68
C ILE A 238 7.69 15.97 -7.79
N PRO A 239 6.62 15.25 -8.18
CA PRO A 239 5.33 15.89 -8.40
C PRO A 239 4.80 16.56 -7.14
N ALA A 240 4.06 17.65 -7.32
CA ALA A 240 3.25 18.27 -6.27
C ALA A 240 1.78 17.92 -6.50
N PHE A 241 0.98 17.95 -5.43
CA PHE A 241 -0.46 18.08 -5.60
C PHE A 241 -0.79 19.40 -6.32
N PRO A 242 -1.90 19.47 -7.08
CA PRO A 242 -2.36 20.74 -7.61
C PRO A 242 -2.52 21.79 -6.50
N ALA A 243 -2.28 23.05 -6.83
CA ALA A 243 -2.64 24.14 -5.94
C ALA A 243 -4.15 24.09 -5.71
N SER A 244 -4.59 24.36 -4.47
CA SER A 244 -6.02 24.44 -4.17
C SER A 244 -6.62 25.65 -4.90
N GLY A 245 -7.31 25.41 -6.03
CA GLY A 245 -8.13 26.44 -6.69
C GLY A 245 -7.97 26.66 -8.20
N ASP A 246 -7.48 25.68 -8.97
CA ASP A 246 -7.58 25.71 -10.45
C ASP A 246 -8.88 25.05 -10.95
#